data_AF-A0AAD7CP98-F1
#
_entry.id   AF-A0AAD7CP98-F1
#
_cell.length_a   1.000
_cell.length_b   1.000
_cell.length_c   1.000
_cell.angle_alpha   90.00
_cell.angle_beta   90.00
_cell.angle_gamma   90.00
#
_symmetry.space_group_name_H-M   'P 1'
#
loop_
_entity.id
_entity.type
_entity.pdbx_description
1 polymer ?
#
loop_
_entity_poly.entity_id
_entity_poly.type
_entity_poly.pdbx_seq_one_letter_code
_entity_poly.pdbx_strand_id
1 'polypeptide(L)'
;MTSDAETPSENDLSFWNDRHLKFRVLILGRANAGKTTILERLTGAAMHEAEVWRDGKYWLAVKGQIDRGLHNIYDEIRFRSRPGFVFHDSRGVEAGSATELSTVQRFVEERSSAATDLRRQLHAIWMCLPLDDSRELFETERDIFLQLKGMAPLVVIFTKHDGAVSKETSQILMDFPENTRNRVSDDQWDGNAYG
;
A
#
# COMPACT_ATOMS: atom_id res chain seq x y z
N MET A 1 15.93 6.65 -15.65
CA MET A 1 15.64 5.37 -16.30
C MET A 1 14.38 4.83 -15.68
N THR A 2 13.23 5.13 -16.29
CA THR A 2 11.95 4.55 -15.93
C THR A 2 11.97 3.09 -16.37
N SER A 3 11.91 2.16 -15.42
CA SER A 3 11.64 0.76 -15.77
C SER A 3 10.18 0.70 -16.18
N ASP A 4 9.93 0.68 -17.49
CA ASP A 4 8.62 0.32 -18.00
C ASP A 4 8.34 -1.10 -17.52
N ALA A 5 7.37 -1.25 -16.62
CA ALA A 5 6.92 -2.56 -16.19
C ALA A 5 6.36 -3.26 -17.44
N GLU A 6 7.12 -4.21 -17.98
CA GLU A 6 6.71 -4.99 -19.14
C GLU A 6 5.30 -5.55 -18.89
N THR A 7 4.39 -5.22 -19.79
CA THR A 7 3.01 -5.69 -19.71
C THR A 7 3.04 -7.21 -19.86
N PRO A 8 2.47 -7.98 -18.92
CA PRO A 8 2.54 -9.44 -18.97
C PRO A 8 1.99 -9.95 -20.30
N SER A 9 2.67 -10.91 -20.91
CA SER A 9 2.23 -11.49 -22.17
C SER A 9 0.87 -12.18 -21.99
N GLU A 10 0.07 -12.27 -23.06
CA GLU A 10 -1.23 -12.95 -23.04
C GLU A 10 -1.13 -14.41 -22.56
N ASN A 11 -0.01 -15.08 -22.88
CA ASN A 11 0.33 -16.41 -22.41
C ASN A 11 0.51 -16.47 -20.89
N ASP A 12 1.18 -15.48 -20.28
CA ASP A 12 1.37 -15.43 -18.82
C ASP A 12 0.04 -15.23 -18.08
N LEU A 13 -0.88 -14.45 -18.66
CA LEU A 13 -2.21 -14.23 -18.10
C LEU A 13 -3.08 -15.50 -18.18
N SER A 14 -2.97 -16.26 -19.27
CA SER A 14 -3.71 -17.52 -19.47
C SER A 14 -3.28 -18.62 -18.48
N PHE A 15 -1.98 -18.71 -18.15
CA PHE A 15 -1.44 -19.70 -17.21
C PHE A 15 -2.15 -19.71 -15.85
N TRP A 16 -2.36 -18.53 -15.26
CA TRP A 16 -3.01 -18.39 -13.95
C TRP A 16 -4.49 -18.78 -13.98
N ASN A 17 -5.16 -18.47 -15.10
CA ASN A 17 -6.58 -18.74 -15.26
C ASN A 17 -6.85 -20.22 -15.51
N ASP A 18 -6.11 -20.84 -16.43
CA ASP A 18 -6.30 -22.24 -16.82
C ASP A 18 -6.00 -23.22 -15.67
N ARG A 19 -5.04 -22.87 -14.82
CA ARG A 19 -4.68 -23.67 -13.64
C ARG A 19 -5.51 -23.33 -12.40
N HIS A 20 -6.40 -22.34 -12.48
CA HIS A 20 -7.13 -21.79 -11.35
C HIS A 20 -6.22 -21.45 -10.15
N LEU A 21 -5.00 -20.98 -10.42
CA LEU A 21 -4.02 -20.60 -9.40
C LEU A 21 -4.17 -19.11 -9.09
N LYS A 22 -4.02 -18.76 -7.82
CA LYS A 22 -4.06 -17.37 -7.34
C LYS A 22 -2.98 -17.15 -6.29
N PHE A 23 -2.19 -16.10 -6.48
CA PHE A 23 -1.27 -15.57 -5.48
C PHE A 23 -2.01 -14.58 -4.59
N ARG A 24 -2.13 -14.90 -3.30
CA ARG A 24 -2.94 -14.17 -2.34
C ARG A 24 -2.09 -13.30 -1.44
N VAL A 25 -2.38 -12.01 -1.44
CA VAL A 25 -1.62 -11.01 -0.68
C VAL A 25 -2.55 -10.30 0.28
N LEU A 26 -2.16 -10.24 1.56
CA LEU A 26 -2.79 -9.39 2.55
C LEU A 26 -2.03 -8.06 2.60
N ILE A 27 -2.74 -6.95 2.47
CA ILE A 27 -2.17 -5.62 2.57
C ILE A 27 -2.59 -5.03 3.92
N LEU A 28 -1.59 -4.74 4.72
CA LEU A 28 -1.69 -4.18 6.06
C LEU A 28 -1.16 -2.76 6.10
N GLY A 29 -1.64 -1.99 7.05
CA GLY A 29 -1.16 -0.65 7.33
C GLY A 29 -2.28 0.21 7.91
N ARG A 30 -1.88 1.24 8.66
CA ARG A 30 -2.79 2.24 9.23
C ARG A 30 -3.67 2.91 8.16
N ALA A 31 -4.71 3.61 8.61
CA ALA A 31 -5.46 4.48 7.72
C ALA A 31 -4.51 5.47 7.02
N ASN A 32 -4.71 5.71 5.73
CA ASN A 32 -3.84 6.55 4.91
C ASN A 32 -2.36 6.10 4.82
N ALA A 33 -2.06 4.81 5.03
CA ALA A 33 -0.71 4.25 4.83
C ALA A 33 -0.31 4.08 3.34
N GLY A 34 -1.19 4.43 2.39
CA GLY A 34 -0.92 4.27 0.95
C GLY A 34 -1.21 2.88 0.37
N LYS A 35 -1.97 2.03 1.08
CA LYS A 35 -2.37 0.67 0.63
C LYS A 35 -3.04 0.68 -0.75
N THR A 36 -4.09 1.48 -0.88
CA THR A 36 -4.84 1.73 -2.13
C THR A 36 -3.91 2.17 -3.26
N THR A 37 -3.01 3.12 -3.00
CA THR A 37 -2.08 3.64 -4.00
C THR A 37 -1.09 2.57 -4.49
N ILE A 38 -0.61 1.70 -3.60
CA ILE A 38 0.24 0.56 -4.00
C ILE A 38 -0.54 -0.39 -4.91
N LEU A 39 -1.79 -0.72 -4.55
CA LEU A 39 -2.63 -1.59 -5.36
C LEU A 39 -2.79 -1.04 -6.78
N GLU A 40 -3.18 0.23 -6.91
CA GLU A 40 -3.39 0.87 -8.21
C GLU A 40 -2.11 0.90 -9.04
N ARG A 41 -0.96 1.22 -8.43
CA ARG A 41 0.33 1.22 -9.14
C ARG A 41 0.77 -0.17 -9.59
N LEU A 42 0.57 -1.19 -8.75
CA LEU A 42 0.94 -2.57 -9.08
C LEU A 42 0.05 -3.12 -10.18
N THR A 43 -1.26 -2.85 -10.12
CA THR A 43 -2.24 -3.40 -11.05
C THR A 43 -2.33 -2.60 -12.34
N GLY A 44 -1.91 -1.34 -12.34
CA GLY A 44 -2.10 -0.42 -13.47
C GLY A 44 -3.56 -0.07 -13.70
N ALA A 45 -4.44 -0.34 -12.73
CA ALA A 45 -5.88 -0.12 -12.81
C ALA A 45 -6.34 0.60 -11.54
N ALA A 46 -7.31 1.50 -11.68
CA ALA A 46 -7.84 2.22 -10.53
C ALA A 46 -8.67 1.29 -9.63
N MET A 47 -8.78 1.60 -8.33
CA MET A 47 -9.54 0.75 -7.39
C MET A 47 -11.01 0.58 -7.76
N HIS A 48 -11.60 1.57 -8.45
CA HIS A 48 -12.99 1.49 -8.90
C HIS A 48 -13.20 0.48 -10.05
N GLU A 49 -12.12 0.00 -10.68
CA GLU A 49 -12.14 -1.07 -11.67
C GLU A 49 -11.97 -2.46 -11.03
N ALA A 50 -11.70 -2.51 -9.72
CA ALA A 50 -11.53 -3.77 -9.00
C ALA A 50 -12.86 -4.52 -8.86
N GLU A 51 -12.78 -5.84 -8.99
CA GLU A 51 -13.87 -6.74 -8.71
C GLU A 51 -13.75 -7.24 -7.27
N VAL A 52 -14.80 -7.04 -6.47
CA VAL A 52 -14.86 -7.54 -5.09
C VAL A 52 -15.68 -8.84 -5.08
N TRP A 53 -15.11 -9.88 -4.51
CA TRP A 53 -15.76 -11.18 -4.37
C TRP A 53 -15.85 -11.58 -2.90
N ARG A 54 -17.03 -12.01 -2.46
CA ARG A 54 -17.28 -12.52 -1.11
C ARG A 54 -17.83 -13.93 -1.20
N ASP A 55 -17.16 -14.89 -0.58
CA ASP A 55 -17.54 -16.31 -0.59
C ASP A 55 -17.83 -16.85 -2.00
N GLY A 56 -17.01 -16.44 -2.97
CA GLY A 56 -17.14 -16.84 -4.38
C GLY A 56 -18.27 -16.15 -5.15
N LYS A 57 -18.95 -15.15 -4.57
CA LYS A 57 -19.98 -14.35 -5.24
C LYS A 57 -19.44 -12.96 -5.55
N TYR A 58 -19.69 -12.49 -6.78
CA TYR A 58 -19.40 -11.12 -7.16
C TYR A 58 -20.27 -10.18 -6.33
N TRP A 59 -19.60 -9.29 -5.60
CA TRP A 59 -20.25 -8.29 -4.77
C TRP A 59 -20.09 -6.96 -5.48
N LEU A 60 -21.19 -6.40 -5.98
CA LEU A 60 -21.21 -5.11 -6.68
C LEU A 60 -20.87 -4.02 -5.67
N ALA A 61 -19.57 -3.79 -5.45
CA ALA A 61 -19.09 -2.73 -4.60
C ALA A 61 -19.44 -1.40 -5.26
N VAL A 62 -20.55 -0.80 -4.82
CA VAL A 62 -20.91 0.57 -5.22
C VAL A 62 -19.75 1.45 -4.78
N LYS A 63 -19.12 2.14 -5.74
CA LYS A 63 -18.01 3.12 -5.72
C LYS A 63 -17.60 3.76 -4.38
N GLY A 64 -18.51 3.91 -3.41
CA GLY A 64 -18.22 4.41 -2.06
C GLY A 64 -17.86 3.38 -1.00
N GLN A 65 -18.09 2.06 -1.16
CA GLN A 65 -17.83 1.11 -0.06
C GLN A 65 -16.37 0.67 0.05
N ILE A 66 -15.62 0.66 -1.07
CA ILE A 66 -14.16 0.48 -1.11
C ILE A 66 -13.45 1.74 -0.59
N ASP A 67 -14.09 2.90 -0.62
CA ASP A 67 -13.48 4.15 -0.13
C ASP A 67 -13.92 4.50 1.32
N ARG A 68 -15.04 3.95 1.82
CA ARG A 68 -15.68 4.37 3.09
C ARG A 68 -15.57 3.39 4.25
N GLY A 69 -14.61 2.47 4.26
CA GLY A 69 -14.35 1.70 5.48
C GLY A 69 -15.26 0.49 5.71
N LEU A 70 -16.10 0.10 4.75
CA LEU A 70 -16.93 -1.13 4.77
C LEU A 70 -16.13 -2.35 4.28
N HIS A 71 -14.84 -2.41 4.65
CA HIS A 71 -13.93 -3.46 4.22
C HIS A 71 -14.05 -4.68 5.12
N ASN A 72 -14.29 -5.82 4.51
CA ASN A 72 -14.13 -7.11 5.14
C ASN A 72 -12.82 -7.73 4.63
N ILE A 73 -11.90 -8.08 5.54
CA ILE A 73 -10.60 -8.68 5.19
C ILE A 73 -10.74 -10.00 4.41
N TYR A 74 -11.88 -10.69 4.54
CA TYR A 74 -12.18 -11.91 3.79
C TYR A 74 -12.59 -11.66 2.34
N ASP A 75 -12.94 -10.42 1.99
CA ASP A 75 -13.26 -10.05 0.61
C ASP A 75 -12.01 -10.17 -0.27
N GLU A 76 -12.24 -10.69 -1.46
CA GLU A 76 -11.21 -10.85 -2.47
C GLU A 76 -11.29 -9.70 -3.46
N ILE A 77 -10.28 -8.84 -3.45
CA ILE A 77 -10.12 -7.75 -4.39
C ILE A 77 -9.31 -8.27 -5.58
N ARG A 78 -9.91 -8.25 -6.77
CA ARG A 78 -9.32 -8.80 -7.99
C ARG A 78 -9.29 -7.74 -9.07
N PHE A 79 -8.24 -7.77 -9.88
CA PHE A 79 -8.08 -6.87 -11.02
C PHE A 79 -7.94 -7.70 -12.29
N ARG A 80 -8.69 -7.33 -13.34
CA ARG A 80 -8.58 -8.00 -14.65
C ARG A 80 -7.19 -7.86 -15.26
N SER A 81 -6.50 -6.76 -14.96
CA SER A 81 -5.11 -6.53 -15.38
C SER A 81 -4.09 -7.44 -14.67
N ARG A 82 -4.46 -8.06 -13.54
CA ARG A 82 -3.61 -8.96 -12.74
C ARG A 82 -4.40 -10.21 -12.31
N PRO A 83 -4.81 -11.08 -13.25
CA PRO A 83 -5.71 -12.21 -12.96
C PRO A 83 -5.08 -13.26 -12.04
N GLY A 84 -3.75 -13.34 -11.95
CA GLY A 84 -3.03 -14.21 -11.03
C GLY A 84 -3.05 -13.76 -9.58
N PHE A 85 -3.48 -12.53 -9.28
CA PHE A 85 -3.46 -11.98 -7.94
C PHE A 85 -4.86 -11.89 -7.31
N VAL A 86 -4.90 -12.11 -6.01
CA VAL A 86 -6.03 -11.77 -5.16
C VAL A 86 -5.50 -10.98 -3.97
N PHE A 87 -6.07 -9.80 -3.76
CA PHE A 87 -5.69 -8.94 -2.66
C PHE A 87 -6.76 -8.97 -1.57
N HIS A 88 -6.28 -8.95 -0.34
CA HIS A 88 -7.07 -8.77 0.86
C HIS A 88 -6.59 -7.47 1.51
N ASP A 89 -7.49 -6.52 1.74
CA ASP A 89 -7.15 -5.24 2.37
C ASP A 89 -7.62 -5.26 3.82
N SER A 90 -6.71 -5.02 4.76
CA SER A 90 -7.15 -4.74 6.13
C SER A 90 -7.76 -3.36 6.17
N ARG A 91 -8.82 -3.18 6.96
CA ARG A 91 -9.22 -1.83 7.37
C ARG A 91 -7.98 -1.13 7.94
N GLY A 92 -7.85 0.17 7.68
CA GLY A 92 -6.77 0.96 8.28
C GLY A 92 -6.75 0.70 9.78
N VAL A 93 -5.67 0.09 10.28
CA VAL A 93 -5.55 -0.20 11.70
C VAL A 93 -5.29 1.13 12.39
N GLU A 94 -6.33 1.73 12.94
CA GLU A 94 -6.17 2.96 13.73
C GLU A 94 -5.67 2.57 15.12
N ALA A 95 -4.88 3.46 15.73
CA ALA A 95 -4.25 3.22 17.01
C ALA A 95 -5.30 2.82 18.08
N GLY A 96 -5.36 1.53 18.41
CA GLY A 96 -6.05 1.03 19.60
C GLY A 96 -7.19 0.02 19.41
N SER A 97 -7.53 -0.44 18.20
CA SER A 97 -8.57 -1.47 18.08
C SER A 97 -8.00 -2.88 18.25
N ALA A 98 -8.04 -3.43 19.48
CA ALA A 98 -7.75 -4.85 19.73
C ALA A 98 -8.61 -5.79 18.86
N THR A 99 -9.77 -5.32 18.40
CA THR A 99 -10.66 -6.03 17.48
C THR A 99 -10.06 -6.15 16.08
N GLU A 100 -9.33 -5.14 15.60
CA GLU A 100 -8.68 -5.19 14.29
C GLU A 100 -7.48 -6.14 14.31
N LEU A 101 -6.67 -6.08 15.37
CA LEU A 101 -5.53 -6.99 15.58
C LEU A 101 -5.99 -8.45 15.56
N SER A 102 -6.99 -8.79 16.37
CA SER A 102 -7.54 -10.15 16.44
C SER A 102 -8.18 -10.60 15.12
N THR A 103 -8.83 -9.69 14.38
CA THR A 103 -9.39 -9.98 13.05
C THR A 103 -8.29 -10.32 12.05
N VAL A 104 -7.21 -9.54 12.01
CA VAL A 104 -6.05 -9.78 11.13
C VAL A 104 -5.36 -11.09 11.51
N GLN A 105 -5.07 -11.30 12.80
CA GLN A 105 -4.43 -12.51 13.30
C GLN A 105 -5.23 -13.76 12.89
N ARG A 106 -6.53 -13.77 13.18
CA ARG A 106 -7.41 -14.89 12.83
C ARG A 106 -7.43 -15.16 11.33
N PHE A 107 -7.54 -14.11 10.51
CA PHE A 107 -7.53 -14.25 9.06
C PHE A 107 -6.22 -14.88 8.55
N VAL A 108 -5.07 -14.45 9.09
CA VAL A 108 -3.76 -14.99 8.70
C VAL A 108 -3.61 -16.43 9.19
N GLU A 109 -4.01 -16.75 10.41
CA GLU A 109 -3.95 -18.13 10.95
C GLU A 109 -4.78 -19.10 10.10
N GLU A 110 -6.05 -18.76 9.81
CA GLU A 110 -6.96 -19.55 8.98
C GLU A 110 -6.43 -19.79 7.55
N ARG A 111 -5.58 -18.89 7.05
CA ARG A 111 -5.04 -18.92 5.69
C ARG A 111 -3.52 -19.10 5.64
N SER A 112 -2.88 -19.43 6.75
CA SER A 112 -1.42 -19.56 6.81
C SER A 112 -0.93 -20.75 6.00
N SER A 113 0.40 -20.96 5.95
CA SER A 113 0.97 -22.18 5.34
C SER A 113 0.49 -23.49 5.97
N ALA A 114 -0.14 -23.44 7.15
CA ALA A 114 -0.80 -24.59 7.76
C ALA A 114 -2.18 -24.90 7.14
N ALA A 115 -2.71 -24.04 6.26
CA ALA A 115 -3.97 -24.27 5.58
C ALA A 115 -3.89 -25.48 4.64
N THR A 116 -4.89 -26.36 4.73
CA THR A 116 -4.97 -27.59 3.91
C THR A 116 -5.40 -27.32 2.47
N ASP A 117 -5.92 -26.13 2.18
CA ASP A 117 -6.38 -25.70 0.85
C ASP A 117 -5.48 -24.60 0.29
N LEU A 118 -4.59 -24.99 -0.65
CA LEU A 118 -3.71 -24.08 -1.39
C LEU A 118 -4.49 -22.95 -2.08
N ARG A 119 -5.76 -23.17 -2.44
CA ARG A 119 -6.58 -22.14 -3.10
C ARG A 119 -7.00 -21.03 -2.14
N ARG A 120 -6.91 -21.25 -0.82
CA ARG A 120 -7.24 -20.26 0.22
C ARG A 120 -6.00 -19.73 0.94
N GLN A 121 -4.87 -20.42 0.82
CA GLN A 121 -3.62 -20.05 1.45
C GLN A 121 -3.17 -18.63 1.09
N LEU A 122 -2.80 -17.87 2.10
CA LEU A 122 -2.15 -16.58 2.01
C LEU A 122 -0.67 -16.79 1.65
N HIS A 123 -0.21 -16.10 0.61
CA HIS A 123 1.13 -16.29 0.05
C HIS A 123 2.10 -15.19 0.50
N ALA A 124 1.60 -14.00 0.79
CA ALA A 124 2.40 -12.90 1.33
C ALA A 124 1.56 -11.95 2.18
N ILE A 125 2.23 -11.28 3.11
CA ILE A 125 1.71 -10.16 3.88
C ILE A 125 2.55 -8.93 3.50
N TRP A 126 1.92 -7.88 3.03
CA TRP A 126 2.55 -6.61 2.69
C TRP A 126 2.15 -5.56 3.72
N MET A 127 3.11 -5.11 4.53
CA MET A 127 2.90 -4.13 5.58
C MET A 127 3.36 -2.75 5.11
N CYS A 128 2.40 -1.85 4.86
CA CYS A 128 2.65 -0.49 4.41
C CYS A 128 2.93 0.44 5.59
N LEU A 129 4.12 1.04 5.60
CA LEU A 129 4.56 2.01 6.60
C LEU A 129 4.83 3.37 5.95
N PRO A 130 4.01 4.40 6.21
CA PRO A 130 4.22 5.71 5.63
C PRO A 130 5.44 6.42 6.24
N LEU A 131 6.29 6.98 5.39
CA LEU A 131 7.48 7.78 5.76
C LEU A 131 7.19 9.27 5.91
N ASP A 132 6.04 9.75 5.42
CA ASP A 132 5.61 11.15 5.55
C ASP A 132 5.21 11.52 6.98
N ASP A 133 5.62 10.73 7.97
CA ASP A 133 5.24 10.83 9.35
C ASP A 133 6.45 10.47 10.19
N SER A 134 7.04 11.46 10.88
CA SER A 134 8.21 11.29 11.74
C SER A 134 7.91 10.50 13.03
N ARG A 135 6.73 9.86 13.10
CA ARG A 135 6.28 9.07 14.23
C ARG A 135 6.91 7.68 14.20
N GLU A 136 7.32 7.21 15.37
CA GLU A 136 7.69 5.82 15.56
C GLU A 136 6.56 4.86 15.18
N LEU A 137 6.91 3.59 14.93
CA LEU A 137 5.94 2.51 14.82
C LEU A 137 5.00 2.50 16.03
N PHE A 138 3.69 2.47 15.78
CA PHE A 138 2.72 2.31 16.84
C PHE A 138 2.87 0.95 17.53
N GLU A 139 2.47 0.86 18.79
CA GLU A 139 2.45 -0.41 19.54
C GLU A 139 1.66 -1.48 18.79
N THR A 140 0.50 -1.12 18.22
CA THR A 140 -0.30 -2.03 17.39
C THR A 140 0.43 -2.53 16.14
N GLU A 141 1.24 -1.69 15.48
CA GLU A 141 2.04 -2.11 14.32
C GLU A 141 3.15 -3.08 14.75
N ARG A 142 3.77 -2.84 15.91
CA ARG A 142 4.77 -3.75 16.50
C ARG A 142 4.12 -5.09 16.88
N ASP A 143 2.95 -5.07 17.47
CA ASP A 143 2.20 -6.27 17.87
C ASP A 143 1.79 -7.10 16.64
N ILE A 144 1.23 -6.47 15.60
CA ILE A 144 0.92 -7.13 14.33
C ILE A 144 2.18 -7.78 13.76
N PHE A 145 3.29 -7.03 13.69
CA PHE A 145 4.53 -7.54 13.13
C PHE A 145 5.04 -8.77 13.89
N LEU A 146 5.02 -8.73 15.23
CA LEU A 146 5.47 -9.83 16.08
C LEU A 146 4.54 -11.04 15.98
N GLN A 147 3.23 -10.84 15.99
CA GLN A 147 2.23 -11.92 15.94
C GLN A 147 2.21 -12.63 14.59
N LEU A 148 2.34 -11.90 13.49
CA LEU A 148 2.28 -12.49 12.14
C LEU A 148 3.60 -13.14 11.71
N LYS A 149 4.68 -12.95 12.47
CA LYS A 149 6.00 -13.48 12.15
C LYS A 149 5.98 -15.00 12.08
N GLY A 150 6.35 -15.55 10.92
CA GLY A 150 6.43 -17.00 10.69
C GLY A 150 5.14 -17.64 10.21
N MET A 151 4.02 -16.91 10.11
CA MET A 151 2.76 -17.43 9.57
C MET A 151 2.71 -17.42 8.03
N ALA A 152 3.26 -16.35 7.44
CA ALA A 152 3.46 -16.19 6.00
C ALA A 152 4.64 -15.22 5.73
N PRO A 153 5.21 -15.20 4.52
CA PRO A 153 6.23 -14.21 4.15
C PRO A 153 5.73 -12.77 4.35
N LEU A 154 6.38 -12.02 5.23
CA LEU A 154 6.04 -10.62 5.51
C LEU A 154 7.05 -9.68 4.82
N VAL A 155 6.53 -8.77 4.00
CA VAL A 155 7.28 -7.74 3.27
C VAL A 155 6.86 -6.38 3.80
N VAL A 156 7.82 -5.61 4.30
CA VAL A 156 7.59 -4.22 4.72
C VAL A 156 7.78 -3.30 3.53
N ILE A 157 6.80 -2.45 3.27
CA ILE A 157 6.80 -1.48 2.16
C ILE A 157 6.74 -0.08 2.76
N PHE A 158 7.82 0.68 2.58
CA PHE A 158 7.83 2.08 2.95
C PHE A 158 7.11 2.92 1.90
N THR A 159 6.10 3.68 2.31
CA THR A 159 5.25 4.49 1.42
C THR A 159 5.47 5.97 1.67
N LYS A 160 4.97 6.81 0.76
CA LYS A 160 4.97 8.29 0.88
C LYS A 160 6.34 8.91 1.16
N HIS A 161 7.38 8.37 0.54
CA HIS A 161 8.74 8.89 0.63
C HIS A 161 8.84 10.37 0.20
N ASP A 162 8.03 10.78 -0.78
CA ASP A 162 7.89 12.16 -1.22
C ASP A 162 7.41 13.11 -0.10
N GLY A 163 6.52 12.65 0.78
CA GLY A 163 6.09 13.41 1.94
C GLY A 163 7.17 13.55 3.01
N ALA A 164 8.07 12.58 3.17
CA ALA A 164 9.23 12.67 4.07
C ALA A 164 10.19 13.78 3.62
N VAL A 165 10.57 13.76 2.34
CA VAL A 165 11.43 14.79 1.72
C VAL A 165 10.76 16.17 1.82
N SER A 166 9.44 16.24 1.60
CA SER A 166 8.69 17.50 1.70
C SER A 166 8.65 18.04 3.13
N LYS A 167 8.54 17.18 4.15
CA LYS A 167 8.61 17.58 5.56
C LYS A 167 9.99 18.06 5.95
N GLU A 168 11.04 17.34 5.58
CA GLU A 168 12.43 17.74 5.80
C GLU A 168 12.72 19.09 5.13
N THR A 169 12.30 19.25 3.86
CA THR A 169 12.44 20.51 3.12
C THR A 169 11.65 21.65 3.79
N SER A 170 10.43 21.38 4.26
CA SER A 170 9.62 22.38 4.97
C SER A 170 10.23 22.77 6.32
N GLN A 171 10.80 21.82 7.05
CA GLN A 171 11.45 22.07 8.34
C GLN A 171 12.72 22.88 8.15
N ILE A 172 13.54 22.54 7.14
CA ILE A 172 14.68 23.36 6.71
C ILE A 172 14.22 24.78 6.35
N LEU A 173 13.14 24.93 5.58
CA LEU A 173 12.60 26.25 5.20
C LEU A 173 12.03 27.06 6.38
N MET A 174 11.51 26.39 7.42
CA MET A 174 11.03 27.03 8.65
C MET A 174 12.16 27.38 9.63
N ASP A 175 13.27 26.65 9.59
CA ASP A 175 14.47 26.91 10.40
C ASP A 175 15.33 28.05 9.84
N PHE A 176 15.05 28.52 8.62
CA PHE A 176 15.65 29.75 8.10
C PHE A 176 14.94 30.99 8.67
N PRO A 177 15.61 31.85 9.45
CA PRO A 177 15.00 33.10 9.91
C PRO A 177 14.66 34.00 8.72
N GLU A 178 13.48 34.63 8.75
CA GLU A 178 12.89 35.45 7.67
C GLU A 178 13.79 36.58 7.14
N ASN A 179 14.89 36.89 7.81
CA ASN A 179 15.76 38.03 7.53
C ASN A 179 16.72 37.85 6.34
N THR A 180 16.60 36.77 5.56
CA THR A 180 17.45 36.53 4.36
C THR A 180 16.72 36.69 3.03
N ARG A 181 15.39 36.92 3.00
CA ARG A 181 14.63 37.10 1.75
C ARG A 181 14.96 38.38 0.98
N ASN A 182 15.60 39.38 1.59
CA ASN A 182 15.87 40.68 0.95
C ASN A 182 17.27 40.83 0.33
N ARG A 183 18.11 39.79 0.29
CA ARG A 183 19.49 39.92 -0.21
C ARG A 183 19.72 39.54 -1.67
N VAL A 184 18.68 39.17 -2.41
CA VAL A 184 18.81 38.79 -3.83
C VAL A 184 18.24 39.87 -4.78
N SER A 185 17.86 41.03 -4.26
CA SER A 185 17.24 42.09 -5.07
C SER A 185 18.18 43.21 -5.53
N ASP A 186 19.38 43.34 -4.95
CA ASP A 186 20.22 44.54 -5.10
C ASP A 186 21.55 44.33 -5.84
N ASP A 187 21.82 43.15 -6.41
CA ASP A 187 22.98 42.97 -7.29
C ASP A 187 22.65 43.44 -8.72
N GLN A 188 22.62 44.77 -8.86
CA GLN A 188 22.63 45.49 -10.13
C GLN A 188 23.84 45.07 -10.98
N TRP A 189 23.53 44.66 -12.21
CA TRP A 189 24.51 44.25 -13.21
C TRP A 189 25.15 45.49 -13.88
N ASP A 190 26.26 45.99 -13.34
CA ASP A 190 27.09 47.01 -14.00
C ASP A 190 28.03 46.36 -15.02
N GLY A 191 27.46 45.99 -16.17
CA GLY A 191 28.19 45.44 -17.31
C GLY A 191 28.49 46.52 -18.35
N ASN A 192 29.53 47.34 -18.14
CA ASN A 192 30.19 48.02 -19.26
C ASN A 192 31.65 48.42 -18.95
N ALA A 193 32.59 47.53 -19.26
CA ALA A 193 33.97 47.89 -19.57
C ALA A 193 34.59 46.81 -20.48
N TYR A 194 35.19 47.28 -21.56
CA TYR A 194 35.96 46.59 -22.61
C TYR A 194 35.16 46.03 -23.81
N GLY A 195 35.21 46.79 -24.91
CA GLY A 195 34.92 46.33 -26.27
C GLY A 195 34.22 47.37 -27.12
#